data_AF-A0A6G0AGB2-F1
#
_entry.id   AF-A0A6G0AGB2-F1
#
_cell.length_a   1.000
_cell.length_b   1.000
_cell.length_c   1.000
_cell.angle_alpha   90.00
_cell.angle_beta   90.00
_cell.angle_gamma   90.00
#
_symmetry.space_group_name_H-M   'P 1'
#
loop_
_entity.id
_entity.type
_entity.pdbx_description
1 polymer ?
#
loop_
_entity_poly.entity_id
_entity_poly.type
_entity_poly.pdbx_seq_one_letter_code
_entity_poly.pdbx_strand_id
1 'polypeptide(L)' 'INISIKVDGDITSSNASYVNGSTITLFEMDLGEMMKNKEAFKEFRNNEPGNIEEMKQFMEKFPGMKIEIEKPVSIKFK' A
#
# COMPACT_ATOMS: atom_id res chain seq x y z
N ILE A 1 8.71 0.35 -6.54
CA ILE A 1 9.06 -0.69 -5.55
C ILE A 1 7.76 -1.36 -5.13
N ASN A 2 7.68 -2.69 -5.08
CA ASN A 2 6.47 -3.41 -4.66
C ASN A 2 6.85 -4.53 -3.69
N ILE A 3 6.10 -4.66 -2.61
CA ILE A 3 6.10 -5.77 -1.66
C ILE A 3 4.67 -6.31 -1.63
N SER A 4 4.54 -7.57 -2.01
CA SER A 4 3.25 -8.25 -2.09
C SER A 4 3.35 -9.68 -1.59
N ILE A 5 2.22 -10.20 -1.11
CA ILE A 5 2.02 -11.61 -0.79
C ILE A 5 1.24 -12.21 -1.95
N LYS A 6 1.79 -13.23 -2.59
CA LYS A 6 1.07 -14.06 -3.56
C LYS A 6 0.79 -15.42 -2.94
N VAL A 7 -0.45 -15.86 -3.00
CA VAL A 7 -0.83 -17.23 -2.63
C VAL A 7 -0.91 -18.11 -3.88
N ASP A 8 -0.60 -19.39 -3.72
CA ASP A 8 -0.84 -20.40 -4.76
C ASP A 8 -2.27 -20.90 -4.59
N GLY A 9 -3.14 -20.56 -5.55
CA GLY A 9 -4.60 -20.72 -5.44
C GLY A 9 -5.35 -19.40 -5.48
N ASP A 10 -6.64 -19.41 -5.11
CA ASP A 10 -7.50 -18.22 -5.17
C ASP A 10 -7.75 -17.64 -3.76
N ILE A 11 -7.55 -16.33 -3.59
CA ILE A 11 -8.00 -15.64 -2.37
C ILE A 11 -9.52 -15.63 -2.35
N THR A 12 -10.10 -16.29 -1.35
CA THR A 12 -11.56 -16.36 -1.14
C THR A 12 -12.05 -15.28 -0.18
N SER A 13 -11.19 -14.81 0.72
CA SER A 13 -11.49 -13.74 1.66
C SER A 13 -10.20 -13.14 2.22
N SER A 14 -10.17 -11.81 2.39
CA SER A 14 -9.11 -11.12 3.12
C SER A 14 -9.67 -9.83 3.74
N ASN A 15 -9.04 -9.37 4.82
CA ASN A 15 -9.27 -8.02 5.36
C ASN A 15 -8.35 -6.95 4.73
N ALA A 16 -7.46 -7.31 3.80
CA ALA A 16 -6.58 -6.35 3.14
C ALA A 16 -7.36 -5.41 2.19
N SER A 17 -6.88 -4.18 2.08
CA SER A 17 -7.41 -3.12 1.22
C SER A 17 -7.01 -3.31 -0.25
N TYR A 18 -5.85 -3.91 -0.51
CA TYR A 18 -5.28 -4.02 -1.86
C TYR A 18 -5.17 -5.46 -2.34
N VAL A 19 -6.32 -6.07 -2.65
CA VAL A 19 -6.41 -7.44 -3.19
C VAL A 19 -6.59 -7.40 -4.70
N ASN A 20 -5.73 -8.08 -5.44
CA ASN A 20 -5.85 -8.27 -6.88
C ASN A 20 -5.63 -9.74 -7.23
N GLY A 21 -6.72 -10.45 -7.52
CA GLY A 21 -6.71 -11.91 -7.73
C GLY A 21 -6.11 -12.62 -6.52
N SER A 22 -5.05 -13.40 -6.76
CA SER A 22 -4.31 -14.16 -5.73
C SER A 22 -3.18 -13.38 -5.05
N THR A 23 -3.14 -12.06 -5.24
CA THR A 23 -2.05 -11.21 -4.75
C THR A 23 -2.59 -10.10 -3.84
N ILE A 24 -1.96 -9.93 -2.68
CA ILE A 24 -2.19 -8.82 -1.76
C ILE A 24 -0.98 -7.90 -1.81
N THR A 25 -1.20 -6.61 -2.05
CA THR A 25 -0.14 -5.60 -1.99
C THR A 25 -0.02 -5.08 -0.57
N LEU A 26 1.14 -5.29 0.06
CA LEU A 26 1.42 -4.72 1.38
C LEU A 26 2.02 -3.32 1.26
N PHE A 27 2.86 -3.12 0.25
CA PHE A 27 3.49 -1.84 -0.03
C PHE A 27 3.74 -1.72 -1.53
N GLU A 28 3.38 -0.60 -2.12
CA GLU A 28 3.72 -0.25 -3.49
C GLU A 28 4.04 1.23 -3.58
N MET A 29 5.12 1.53 -4.30
CA MET A 29 5.58 2.88 -4.57
C MET A 29 5.90 2.99 -6.05
N ASP A 30 5.16 3.86 -6.73
CA ASP A 30 5.39 4.29 -8.11
C ASP A 30 6.12 5.63 -8.10
N LEU A 31 7.43 5.57 -8.33
CA LEU A 31 8.27 6.77 -8.39
C LEU A 31 7.91 7.66 -9.60
N GLY A 32 7.36 7.11 -10.67
CA GLY A 32 6.93 7.88 -11.84
C GLY A 32 5.77 8.80 -11.49
N GLU A 33 4.74 8.27 -10.82
CA GLU A 33 3.62 9.07 -10.31
C GLU A 33 4.07 10.06 -9.23
N MET A 34 4.93 9.62 -8.29
CA MET A 34 5.46 10.53 -7.26
C MET A 34 6.29 11.67 -7.86
N MET A 35 7.04 11.46 -8.95
CA MET A 35 7.84 12.51 -9.58
C MET A 35 7.00 13.56 -10.31
N LYS A 36 5.75 13.23 -10.68
CA LYS A 36 4.78 14.24 -11.12
C LYS A 36 4.39 15.20 -9.98
N ASN A 37 4.58 14.78 -8.73
CA ASN A 37 4.33 15.56 -7.53
C ASN A 37 5.59 15.66 -6.65
N LYS A 38 6.54 16.53 -7.03
CA LYS A 38 7.81 16.73 -6.30
C LYS A 38 7.64 17.10 -4.83
N GLU A 39 6.52 17.71 -4.45
CA GLU A 39 6.21 18.05 -3.05
C GLU A 39 5.88 16.79 -2.25
N ALA A 40 5.09 15.86 -2.81
CA ALA A 40 4.81 14.55 -2.23
C ALA A 40 6.08 13.80 -1.83
N PHE A 41 7.04 13.74 -2.76
CA PHE A 41 8.28 13.02 -2.55
C PHE A 41 9.14 13.65 -1.45
N LYS A 42 9.18 14.98 -1.37
CA LYS A 42 9.87 15.70 -0.29
C LYS A 42 9.17 15.50 1.06
N GLU A 43 7.84 15.56 1.09
CA GLU A 43 7.04 15.40 2.30
C GLU A 43 7.19 13.99 2.86
N PHE A 44 7.12 12.95 2.02
CA PHE A 44 7.38 11.56 2.43
C PHE A 44 8.77 11.39 3.06
N ARG A 45 9.80 11.92 2.40
CA ARG A 45 11.19 11.77 2.86
C ARG A 45 11.43 12.48 4.20
N ASN A 46 10.76 13.59 4.43
CA ASN A 46 10.94 14.41 5.63
C ASN A 46 10.02 13.99 6.78
N ASN A 47 8.85 13.44 6.46
CA ASN A 47 7.82 13.03 7.41
C ASN A 47 7.38 11.61 7.05
N GLU A 48 8.22 10.63 7.38
CA GLU A 48 7.78 9.24 7.37
C GLU A 48 6.59 9.11 8.34
N PRO A 49 5.39 8.72 7.87
CA PRO A 49 4.20 8.76 8.71
C PRO A 49 4.34 7.80 9.90
N GLY A 50 4.08 8.31 11.11
CA GLY A 50 4.30 7.54 12.33
C GLY A 50 3.14 6.63 12.71
N ASN A 51 1.95 6.88 12.14
CA ASN A 51 0.73 6.13 12.45
C ASN A 51 -0.18 5.94 11.22
N ILE A 52 -1.22 5.12 11.40
CA ILE A 52 -2.17 4.73 10.33
C ILE A 52 -2.96 5.92 9.79
N GLU A 53 -3.36 6.86 10.65
CA GLU A 53 -4.16 8.03 10.26
C GLU A 53 -3.36 8.96 9.34
N GLU A 54 -2.13 9.28 9.74
CA GLU A 54 -1.18 10.06 8.94
C GLU A 54 -0.87 9.38 7.61
N MET A 55 -0.73 8.05 7.63
CA MET A 55 -0.48 7.27 6.41
C MET A 55 -1.66 7.36 5.43
N LYS A 56 -2.91 7.28 5.92
CA LYS A 56 -4.12 7.43 5.09
C LYS A 56 -4.17 8.81 4.45
N GLN A 57 -4.00 9.87 5.24
CA GLN A 57 -4.01 11.24 4.75
C GLN A 57 -2.90 11.47 3.71
N PHE A 58 -1.71 10.90 3.95
CA PHE A 58 -0.61 10.95 3.01
C PHE A 58 -0.97 10.28 1.67
N MET A 59 -1.56 9.07 1.69
CA MET A 59 -1.97 8.36 0.48
C MET A 59 -3.10 9.07 -0.28
N GLU A 60 -4.05 9.71 0.41
CA GLU A 60 -5.10 10.52 -0.23
C GLU A 60 -4.53 11.75 -0.93
N LYS A 61 -3.56 12.42 -0.29
CA LYS A 61 -2.92 13.62 -0.80
C LYS A 61 -1.94 13.33 -1.94
N PHE A 62 -1.35 12.13 -1.96
CA PHE A 62 -0.23 11.78 -2.84
C PHE A 62 -0.44 10.45 -3.57
N PRO A 63 -1.00 10.48 -4.79
CA PRO A 63 -1.12 9.29 -5.62
C PRO A 63 0.27 8.73 -5.99
N GLY A 64 0.37 7.41 -6.10
CA GLY A 64 1.62 6.69 -6.38
C GLY A 64 2.17 5.91 -5.18
N MET A 65 1.46 5.86 -4.06
CA MET A 65 1.79 5.01 -2.92
C MET A 65 0.58 4.20 -2.47
N LYS A 66 0.78 2.91 -2.18
CA LYS A 66 -0.19 2.03 -1.52
C LYS A 66 0.50 1.37 -0.35
N ILE A 67 -0.11 1.44 0.83
CA ILE A 67 0.41 0.83 2.04
C ILE A 67 -0.74 0.14 2.73
N GLU A 68 -0.61 -1.17 2.95
CA GLU A 68 -1.54 -1.93 3.75
C GLU A 68 -1.38 -1.55 5.22
N ILE A 69 -2.47 -1.07 5.80
CA ILE A 69 -2.54 -0.56 7.17
C ILE A 69 -3.15 -1.58 8.13
N GLU A 70 -3.89 -2.56 7.61
CA GLU A 70 -4.49 -3.61 8.40
C GLU A 70 -3.41 -4.52 8.98
N LYS A 71 -3.34 -4.59 10.31
CA LYS A 71 -2.36 -5.37 11.05
C LYS A 71 -3.06 -6.14 12.18
N PRO A 72 -3.17 -7.49 12.09
CA PRO A 72 -2.63 -8.35 11.04
C PRO A 72 -3.48 -8.39 9.76
N VAL A 73 -2.83 -8.64 8.63
CA VAL A 73 -3.51 -9.10 7.40
C VAL A 73 -3.85 -10.58 7.55
N SER A 74 -5.13 -10.91 7.36
CA SER A 74 -5.69 -12.26 7.35
C SER A 74 -6.13 -12.65 5.95
N ILE A 75 -5.78 -13.86 5.52
CA ILE A 75 -6.05 -14.37 4.17
C ILE A 75 -6.64 -15.77 4.27
N LYS A 76 -7.76 -16.00 3.57
CA LYS A 76 -8.29 -17.34 3.29
C LYS A 76 -8.15 -17.62 1.80
N PHE A 77 -7.55 -18.75 1.46
CA PHE A 77 -7.33 -19.17 0.07
C PHE A 77 -7.63 -20.66 -0.10
N LYS A 78 -7.88 -21.08 -1.34
CA LYS A 78 -8.17 -22.47 -1.73
C LYS A 78 -7.25 -22.92 -2.85
#